data_AF-A0A6C0DTF5-F1
#
_entry.id   AF-A0A6C0DTF5-F1
#
_cell.length_a   1.000
_cell.length_b   1.000
_cell.length_c   1.000
_cell.angle_alpha   90.00
_cell.angle_beta   90.00
_cell.angle_gamma   90.00
#
_symmetry.space_group_name_H-M   'P 1'
#
loop_
_entity.id
_entity.type
_entity.pdbx_description
1 polymer ?
#
loop_
_entity_poly.entity_id
_entity_poly.type
_entity_poly.pdbx_seq_one_letter_code
_entity_poly.pdbx_strand_id
1 'polypeptide(L)'
;MKEDFRIVTNSDIISCDDCNNRTILFGDYDYLDGSEMSNSQKPDRIKSDDNLNTFIYRFKFTQNFMDEMYKFSKVHQYDDRKSFKEAWEIWTQEQEDLIEREVARLNNLGYDGDVLDKMFKSARYYFRKKGTSKPEPKERRKYLGVHKELLDAMDAHILNGRNSQEYKPSDGFVDFCKTNTEELKEEIAKLLENDMDSYEIMNKIKKTYKNRYFISITK
;
A
#
# COMPACT_ATOMS: atom_id res chain seq x y z
N MET A 1 -35.26 -16.31 25.04
CA MET A 1 -34.46 -17.50 25.44
C MET A 1 -34.75 -18.56 24.39
N LYS A 2 -33.86 -18.97 23.49
CA LYS A 2 -32.44 -18.75 23.21
C LYS A 2 -32.34 -18.72 21.67
N GLU A 3 -31.63 -17.76 21.06
CA GLU A 3 -31.20 -17.94 19.67
C GLU A 3 -29.80 -18.53 19.69
N ASP A 4 -29.65 -19.67 19.04
CA ASP A 4 -28.46 -20.49 19.02
C ASP A 4 -27.30 -19.77 18.34
N PHE A 5 -26.31 -19.35 19.14
CA PHE A 5 -25.00 -18.95 18.65
C PHE A 5 -24.31 -20.17 18.05
N ARG A 6 -24.31 -20.30 16.72
CA ARG A 6 -23.43 -21.22 16.02
C ARG A 6 -21.99 -20.72 16.17
N ILE A 7 -21.22 -21.44 16.98
CA ILE A 7 -19.77 -21.35 17.02
C ILE A 7 -19.26 -21.89 15.67
N VAL A 8 -18.65 -21.04 14.85
CA VAL A 8 -17.91 -21.45 13.65
C VAL A 8 -16.73 -22.30 14.13
N THR A 9 -16.66 -23.56 13.71
CA THR A 9 -15.63 -24.50 14.19
C THR A 9 -14.50 -24.65 13.17
N ASN A 10 -13.35 -25.16 13.61
CA ASN A 10 -12.13 -25.32 12.79
C ASN A 10 -12.29 -26.14 11.49
N SER A 11 -13.40 -26.84 11.28
CA SER A 11 -13.73 -27.47 9.98
C SER A 11 -14.24 -26.50 8.93
N ASP A 12 -14.78 -25.33 9.33
CA ASP A 12 -15.23 -24.28 8.42
C ASP A 12 -14.05 -23.45 7.87
N ILE A 13 -12.84 -23.70 8.41
CA ILE A 13 -11.58 -23.02 8.07
C ILE A 13 -10.79 -23.79 6.99
N ILE A 14 -11.16 -25.04 6.68
CA ILE A 14 -10.44 -25.90 5.73
C ILE A 14 -11.41 -26.55 4.74
N SER A 15 -12.00 -25.75 3.86
CA SER A 15 -12.51 -26.21 2.57
C SER A 15 -12.59 -25.03 1.61
N CYS A 16 -11.46 -24.72 1.00
CA CYS A 16 -11.45 -23.98 -0.26
C CYS A 16 -10.50 -24.70 -1.21
N ASP A 17 -10.85 -25.96 -1.50
CA ASP A 17 -10.40 -26.64 -2.71
C ASP A 17 -11.13 -25.99 -3.89
N ASP A 18 -10.56 -24.89 -4.39
CA ASP A 18 -10.71 -24.45 -5.77
C ASP A 18 -9.52 -23.55 -6.13
N CYS A 19 -8.34 -24.16 -6.12
CA CYS A 19 -7.21 -23.70 -6.91
C CYS A 19 -7.28 -24.35 -8.30
N ASN A 20 -7.88 -23.67 -9.29
CA ASN A 20 -7.19 -23.45 -10.57
C ASN A 20 -7.96 -22.55 -11.56
N ASN A 21 -7.18 -21.69 -12.23
CA ASN A 21 -7.51 -20.90 -13.41
C ASN A 21 -8.46 -19.70 -13.25
N ARG A 22 -7.91 -18.60 -12.71
CA ARG A 22 -8.06 -17.29 -13.35
C ARG A 22 -6.75 -16.53 -13.27
N THR A 23 -6.18 -16.21 -14.42
CA THR A 23 -5.24 -15.10 -14.61
C THR A 23 -5.88 -13.85 -14.00
N ILE A 24 -5.56 -13.55 -12.74
CA ILE A 24 -5.96 -12.30 -12.10
C ILE A 24 -4.92 -11.27 -12.48
N LEU A 25 -5.32 -10.43 -13.43
CA LEU A 25 -4.73 -9.13 -13.70
C LEU A 25 -4.58 -8.40 -12.35
N PHE A 26 -3.34 -8.16 -11.94
CA PHE A 26 -2.99 -7.33 -10.79
C PHE A 26 -3.54 -5.91 -11.02
N GLY A 27 -4.75 -5.69 -10.55
CA GLY A 27 -5.36 -4.39 -10.36
C GLY A 27 -5.12 -3.96 -8.93
N ASP A 28 -3.97 -3.35 -8.67
CA ASP A 28 -3.65 -2.73 -7.40
C ASP A 28 -4.48 -1.45 -7.24
N TYR A 29 -5.59 -1.56 -6.50
CA TYR A 29 -6.31 -0.42 -5.95
C TYR A 29 -5.49 0.20 -4.82
N ASP A 30 -4.53 1.04 -5.21
CA ASP A 30 -3.81 1.91 -4.31
C ASP A 30 -4.53 3.27 -4.19
N TYR A 31 -5.29 3.40 -3.11
CA TYR A 31 -5.80 4.67 -2.62
C TYR A 31 -4.60 5.52 -2.12
N LEU A 32 -4.22 6.54 -2.89
CA LEU A 32 -3.30 7.59 -2.48
C LEU A 32 -4.05 8.90 -2.20
N ASP A 33 -3.79 9.35 -0.98
CA ASP A 33 -4.21 10.53 -0.19
C ASP A 33 -3.96 11.91 -0.83
N GLY A 34 -4.55 12.95 -0.25
CA GLY A 34 -4.30 14.36 -0.56
C GLY A 34 -5.02 15.33 0.35
N SER A 35 -4.59 15.43 1.60
CA SER A 35 -4.92 16.53 2.53
C SER A 35 -3.99 17.74 2.29
N GLU A 36 -4.55 18.95 2.32
CA GLU A 36 -3.80 20.21 2.48
C GLU A 36 -4.08 20.74 3.89
N MET A 37 -3.02 21.01 4.65
CA MET A 37 -3.06 21.63 5.97
C MET A 37 -2.79 23.13 5.86
N SER A 38 -3.53 23.92 6.63
CA SER A 38 -3.34 25.34 6.85
C SER A 38 -2.21 25.64 7.84
N ASN A 39 -1.67 26.85 7.68
CA ASN A 39 -0.46 27.43 8.26
C ASN A 39 -0.57 27.76 9.76
N SER A 40 0.49 27.51 10.53
CA SER A 40 0.81 28.20 11.79
C SER A 40 2.31 28.04 12.10
N GLN A 41 2.98 29.17 12.28
CA GLN A 41 4.44 29.34 12.42
C GLN A 41 5.05 28.54 13.59
N LYS A 42 6.21 27.92 13.36
CA LYS A 42 7.36 27.76 14.30
C LYS A 42 8.61 27.22 13.56
N PRO A 43 9.83 27.42 14.10
CA PRO A 43 10.96 28.00 13.38
C PRO A 43 11.89 26.99 12.68
N ASP A 44 12.62 27.52 11.70
CA ASP A 44 13.61 26.87 10.85
C ASP A 44 14.69 26.11 11.62
N ARG A 45 14.85 24.83 11.27
CA ARG A 45 16.10 24.09 11.44
C ARG A 45 16.54 23.56 10.08
N ILE A 46 17.47 24.28 9.46
CA ILE A 46 18.36 23.75 8.43
C ILE A 46 19.31 22.75 9.11
N LYS A 47 19.33 21.49 8.64
CA LYS A 47 20.49 20.56 8.58
C LYS A 47 20.12 19.46 7.57
N SER A 48 20.59 19.57 6.33
CA SER A 48 21.85 19.01 5.82
C SER A 48 21.71 17.53 5.45
N ASP A 49 21.77 17.33 4.14
CA ASP A 49 22.21 16.14 3.39
C ASP A 49 22.95 15.10 4.25
N ASP A 50 22.32 13.94 4.43
CA ASP A 50 23.02 12.70 4.75
C ASP A 50 22.39 11.56 3.96
N ASN A 51 23.24 11.01 3.12
CA ASN A 51 23.04 9.93 2.17
C ASN A 51 22.69 8.61 2.89
N LEU A 52 21.48 8.53 3.44
CA LEU A 52 20.85 7.26 3.76
C LEU A 52 20.30 6.72 2.44
N ASN A 53 20.96 5.70 1.90
CA ASN A 53 20.51 4.94 0.75
C ASN A 53 19.20 4.20 1.10
N THR A 54 18.11 4.94 1.23
CA THR A 54 16.79 4.41 1.56
C THR A 54 16.30 3.68 0.32
N PHE A 55 16.15 2.37 0.42
CA PHE A 55 15.59 1.58 -0.68
C PHE A 55 14.20 2.11 -1.05
N ILE A 56 14.08 2.67 -2.25
CA ILE A 56 12.82 3.24 -2.74
C ILE A 56 11.97 2.11 -3.32
N TYR A 57 10.99 1.63 -2.55
CA TYR A 57 10.01 0.66 -3.06
C TYR A 57 8.99 1.29 -4.02
N ARG A 58 8.69 2.59 -3.85
CA ARG A 58 7.66 3.28 -4.63
C ARG A 58 8.18 4.57 -5.23
N PHE A 59 8.51 4.50 -6.51
CA PHE A 59 8.89 5.66 -7.32
C PHE A 59 7.65 6.48 -7.70
N LYS A 60 7.56 7.69 -7.14
CA LYS A 60 6.53 8.70 -7.47
C LYS A 60 7.11 9.73 -8.43
N PHE A 61 6.27 10.29 -9.28
CA PHE A 61 6.64 11.43 -10.11
C PHE A 61 6.68 12.73 -9.29
N THR A 62 7.36 13.77 -9.82
CA THR A 62 7.35 15.12 -9.23
C THR A 62 5.96 15.75 -9.32
N GLN A 63 5.65 16.66 -8.38
CA GLN A 63 4.33 17.31 -8.33
C GLN A 63 4.05 18.11 -9.61
N ASN A 64 5.04 18.88 -10.11
CA ASN A 64 4.92 19.64 -11.34
C ASN A 64 4.53 18.73 -12.53
N PHE A 65 5.25 17.61 -12.69
CA PHE A 65 4.93 16.66 -13.74
C PHE A 65 3.54 16.01 -13.58
N MET A 66 3.16 15.68 -12.35
CA MET A 66 1.82 15.15 -12.04
C MET A 66 0.71 16.14 -12.41
N ASP A 67 0.93 17.43 -12.19
CA ASP A 67 -0.04 18.48 -12.51
C ASP A 67 -0.22 18.65 -14.02
N GLU A 68 0.87 18.66 -14.80
CA GLU A 68 0.81 18.69 -16.27
C GLU A 68 0.14 17.45 -16.86
N MET A 69 0.50 16.26 -16.35
CA MET A 69 -0.16 15.02 -16.79
C MET A 69 -1.64 15.00 -16.43
N TYR A 70 -2.02 15.56 -15.27
CA TYR A 70 -3.40 15.69 -14.87
C TYR A 70 -4.18 16.61 -15.81
N LYS A 71 -3.62 17.77 -16.18
CA LYS A 71 -4.22 18.68 -17.17
C LYS A 71 -4.47 17.98 -18.50
N PHE A 72 -3.45 17.34 -19.08
CA PHE A 72 -3.59 16.56 -20.32
C PHE A 72 -4.71 15.51 -20.20
N SER A 73 -4.67 14.70 -19.15
CA SER A 73 -5.63 13.61 -18.95
C SER A 73 -7.07 14.10 -18.78
N LYS A 74 -7.25 15.33 -18.30
CA LYS A 74 -8.56 15.95 -18.11
C LYS A 74 -9.13 16.55 -19.39
N VAL A 75 -8.28 17.14 -20.24
CA VAL A 75 -8.68 17.59 -21.57
C VAL A 75 -9.18 16.41 -22.40
N HIS A 76 -8.45 15.29 -22.38
CA HIS A 76 -8.75 14.09 -23.16
C HIS A 76 -9.64 13.07 -22.41
N GLN A 77 -10.46 13.53 -21.46
CA GLN A 77 -11.17 12.59 -20.57
C GLN A 77 -12.26 11.76 -21.28
N TYR A 78 -12.83 12.31 -22.35
CA TYR A 78 -13.89 11.66 -23.14
C TYR A 78 -13.39 11.07 -24.46
N ASP A 79 -12.08 11.14 -24.71
CA ASP A 79 -11.48 10.64 -25.93
C ASP A 79 -11.57 9.11 -26.00
N ASP A 80 -11.82 8.62 -27.20
CA ASP A 80 -11.72 7.20 -27.49
C ASP A 80 -10.25 6.74 -27.45
N ARG A 81 -10.06 5.42 -27.58
CA ARG A 81 -8.74 4.82 -27.44
C ARG A 81 -7.70 5.35 -28.44
N LYS A 82 -8.10 5.60 -29.69
CA LYS A 82 -7.19 6.02 -30.77
C LYS A 82 -6.86 7.49 -30.62
N SER A 83 -7.88 8.34 -30.49
CA SER A 83 -7.71 9.79 -30.31
C SER A 83 -6.84 10.12 -29.10
N PHE A 84 -7.03 9.42 -27.97
CA PHE A 84 -6.17 9.60 -26.79
C PHE A 84 -4.71 9.23 -27.06
N LYS A 85 -4.46 8.19 -27.87
CA LYS A 85 -3.10 7.74 -28.18
C LYS A 85 -2.40 8.74 -29.11
N GLU A 86 -3.12 9.25 -30.11
CA GLU A 86 -2.60 10.29 -31.02
C GLU A 86 -2.28 11.57 -30.25
N ALA A 87 -3.20 12.03 -29.39
CA ALA A 87 -2.98 13.18 -28.52
C ALA A 87 -1.80 12.97 -27.55
N TRP A 88 -1.64 11.75 -27.04
CA TRP A 88 -0.50 11.41 -26.19
C TRP A 88 0.83 11.54 -26.93
N GLU A 89 0.92 11.02 -28.16
CA GLU A 89 2.15 11.12 -28.97
C GLU A 89 2.52 12.59 -29.23
N ILE A 90 1.54 13.44 -29.54
CA ILE A 90 1.74 14.89 -29.71
C ILE A 90 2.19 15.53 -28.39
N TRP A 91 1.49 15.27 -27.29
CA TRP A 91 1.80 15.85 -25.99
C TRP A 91 3.20 15.46 -25.49
N THR A 92 3.62 14.21 -25.74
CA THR A 92 4.96 13.76 -25.37
C THR A 92 6.08 14.48 -26.14
N GLN A 93 5.81 14.91 -27.37
CA GLN A 93 6.75 15.72 -28.16
C GLN A 93 6.77 17.16 -27.66
N GLU A 94 5.61 17.73 -27.34
CA GLU A 94 5.51 19.11 -26.83
C GLU A 94 6.15 19.28 -25.44
N GLN A 95 6.13 18.24 -24.61
CA GLN A 95 6.64 18.26 -23.23
C GLN A 95 7.91 17.42 -23.04
N GLU A 96 8.68 17.20 -24.11
CA GLU A 96 9.88 16.36 -24.12
C GLU A 96 10.84 16.72 -22.97
N ASP A 97 11.22 18.00 -22.84
CA ASP A 97 12.11 18.49 -21.76
C ASP A 97 11.62 18.15 -20.34
N LEU A 98 10.30 18.15 -20.12
CA LEU A 98 9.72 17.84 -18.83
C LEU A 98 9.76 16.32 -18.57
N ILE A 99 9.45 15.53 -19.60
CA ILE A 99 9.48 14.07 -19.56
C ILE A 99 10.92 13.58 -19.36
N GLU A 100 11.89 14.09 -20.12
CA GLU A 100 13.29 13.68 -20.02
C GLU A 100 13.87 13.93 -18.63
N ARG A 101 13.61 15.11 -18.05
CA ARG A 101 14.01 15.42 -16.67
C ARG A 101 13.40 14.44 -15.68
N GLU A 102 12.14 14.08 -15.87
CA GLU A 102 11.45 13.14 -14.98
C GLU A 102 11.99 11.70 -15.14
N VAL A 103 12.24 11.26 -16.38
CA VAL A 103 12.87 9.97 -16.70
C VAL A 103 14.26 9.88 -16.07
N ALA A 104 15.12 10.87 -16.31
CA ALA A 104 16.46 10.93 -15.75
C ALA A 104 16.43 10.88 -14.22
N ARG A 105 15.50 11.61 -13.59
CA ARG A 105 15.34 11.60 -12.14
C ARG A 105 14.93 10.22 -11.61
N LEU A 106 13.97 9.54 -12.24
CA LEU A 106 13.54 8.20 -11.80
C LEU A 106 14.68 7.18 -11.98
N ASN A 107 15.41 7.25 -13.09
CA ASN A 107 16.56 6.38 -13.33
C ASN A 107 17.69 6.62 -12.32
N ASN A 108 17.97 7.89 -11.99
CA ASN A 108 18.95 8.25 -10.96
C ASN A 108 18.54 7.77 -9.55
N LEU A 109 17.24 7.61 -9.30
CA LEU A 109 16.74 7.02 -8.06
C LEU A 109 16.78 5.48 -8.06
N GLY A 110 17.13 4.85 -9.19
CA GLY A 110 17.22 3.39 -9.34
C GLY A 110 15.94 2.72 -9.83
N TYR A 111 15.06 3.44 -10.53
CA TYR A 111 13.91 2.82 -11.20
C TYR A 111 14.36 2.08 -12.47
N ASP A 112 14.05 0.78 -12.56
CA ASP A 112 14.43 -0.10 -13.67
C ASP A 112 13.29 -0.35 -14.69
N GLY A 113 12.13 0.26 -14.49
CA GLY A 113 10.97 0.05 -15.37
C GLY A 113 10.85 1.05 -16.52
N ASP A 114 9.94 0.77 -17.46
CA ASP A 114 9.58 1.72 -18.52
C ASP A 114 8.78 2.89 -17.93
N VAL A 115 9.46 4.04 -17.83
CA VAL A 115 8.89 5.28 -17.30
C VAL A 115 7.76 5.81 -18.20
N LEU A 116 7.90 5.72 -19.53
CA LEU A 116 6.90 6.25 -20.47
C LEU A 116 5.60 5.43 -20.42
N ASP A 117 5.71 4.10 -20.36
CA ASP A 117 4.54 3.23 -20.16
C ASP A 117 3.87 3.49 -18.81
N LYS A 118 4.66 3.68 -17.74
CA LYS A 118 4.14 4.08 -16.42
C LYS A 118 3.40 5.42 -16.47
N MET A 119 3.92 6.40 -17.20
CA MET A 119 3.29 7.71 -17.40
C MET A 119 1.98 7.57 -18.17
N PHE A 120 1.98 6.88 -19.32
CA PHE A 120 0.79 6.67 -20.15
C PHE A 120 -0.34 5.98 -19.38
N LYS A 121 -0.01 4.92 -18.62
CA LYS A 121 -0.98 4.22 -17.77
C LYS A 121 -1.56 5.14 -16.70
N SER A 122 -0.71 5.96 -16.07
CA SER A 122 -1.14 6.93 -15.05
C SER A 122 -2.10 7.97 -15.63
N ALA A 123 -1.79 8.54 -16.80
CA ALA A 123 -2.65 9.49 -17.50
C ALA A 123 -4.02 8.87 -17.85
N ARG A 124 -3.99 7.74 -18.56
CA ARG A 124 -5.18 7.13 -19.15
C ARG A 124 -6.13 6.48 -18.13
N TYR A 125 -5.58 5.79 -17.13
CA TYR A 125 -6.37 4.98 -16.20
C TYR A 125 -6.64 5.68 -14.87
N TYR A 126 -5.67 6.46 -14.36
CA TYR A 126 -5.82 7.14 -13.07
C TYR A 126 -6.33 8.58 -13.24
N PHE A 127 -5.56 9.46 -13.88
CA PHE A 127 -5.88 10.88 -13.91
C PHE A 127 -7.16 11.23 -14.66
N ARG A 128 -7.46 10.49 -15.74
CA ARG A 128 -8.72 10.61 -16.45
C ARG A 128 -9.94 10.43 -15.54
N LYS A 129 -9.91 9.40 -14.67
CA LYS A 129 -11.01 9.04 -13.76
C LYS A 129 -10.98 9.80 -12.42
N LYS A 130 -9.87 10.46 -12.09
CA LYS A 130 -9.71 11.17 -10.82
C LYS A 130 -10.68 12.34 -10.75
N GLY A 131 -11.57 12.37 -9.75
CA GLY A 131 -12.53 13.46 -9.56
C GLY A 131 -11.84 14.79 -9.21
N THR A 132 -12.48 15.91 -9.55
CA THR A 132 -12.06 17.26 -9.15
C THR A 132 -12.50 17.60 -7.72
N SER A 133 -13.50 16.90 -7.19
CA SER A 133 -13.95 17.08 -5.81
C SER A 133 -13.00 16.38 -4.85
N LYS A 134 -12.40 17.16 -3.94
CA LYS A 134 -11.77 16.61 -2.74
C LYS A 134 -12.92 16.02 -1.90
N PRO A 135 -12.92 14.70 -1.60
CA PRO A 135 -13.92 14.14 -0.70
C PRO A 135 -13.79 14.84 0.65
N GLU A 136 -14.92 15.04 1.33
CA GLU A 136 -14.89 15.64 2.67
C GLU A 136 -13.97 14.82 3.59
N PRO A 137 -13.17 15.50 4.44
CA PRO A 137 -12.26 14.82 5.36
C PRO A 137 -13.04 13.83 6.22
N LYS A 138 -12.77 12.52 6.04
CA LYS A 138 -13.32 11.49 6.91
C LYS A 138 -12.72 11.64 8.30
N GLU A 139 -13.56 11.59 9.33
CA GLU A 139 -13.08 11.55 10.71
C GLU A 139 -12.12 10.38 10.89
N ARG A 140 -10.93 10.70 11.43
CA ARG A 140 -9.91 9.68 11.71
C ARG A 140 -10.41 8.81 12.86
N ARG A 141 -10.46 7.50 12.64
CA ARG A 141 -10.72 6.54 13.71
C ARG A 141 -9.67 6.70 14.82
N LYS A 142 -10.09 6.46 16.06
CA LYS A 142 -9.16 6.35 17.19
C LYS A 142 -8.18 5.21 16.89
N TYR A 143 -6.89 5.51 16.83
CA TYR A 143 -5.88 4.50 16.57
C TYR A 143 -5.72 3.62 17.81
N LEU A 144 -6.00 2.33 17.66
CA LEU A 144 -5.72 1.30 18.66
C LEU A 144 -4.41 0.61 18.27
N GLY A 145 -3.42 0.62 19.15
CA GLY A 145 -2.15 -0.08 18.94
C GLY A 145 -2.30 -1.59 19.15
N VAL A 146 -1.34 -2.36 18.64
CA VAL A 146 -1.18 -3.76 19.05
C VAL A 146 -0.31 -3.79 20.30
N HIS A 147 -0.66 -4.59 21.30
CA HIS A 147 0.11 -4.66 22.55
C HIS A 147 1.52 -5.20 22.36
N LYS A 148 2.42 -4.73 23.23
CA LYS A 148 3.85 -5.06 23.16
C LYS A 148 4.11 -6.56 23.28
N GLU A 149 3.35 -7.29 24.10
CA GLU A 149 3.50 -8.75 24.25
C GLU A 149 3.39 -9.48 22.91
N LEU A 150 2.34 -9.20 22.14
CA LEU A 150 2.15 -9.82 20.83
C LEU A 150 3.24 -9.38 19.85
N LEU A 151 3.66 -8.10 19.90
CA LEU A 151 4.72 -7.59 19.04
C LEU A 151 6.06 -8.28 19.28
N ASP A 152 6.43 -8.49 20.54
CA ASP A 152 7.66 -9.17 20.93
C ASP A 152 7.61 -10.65 20.52
N ALA A 153 6.44 -11.31 20.65
CA ALA A 153 6.23 -12.68 20.18
C ALA A 153 6.37 -12.80 18.65
N MET A 154 5.84 -11.83 17.88
CA MET A 154 6.01 -11.78 16.43
C MET A 154 7.49 -11.63 16.04
N ASP A 155 8.21 -10.71 16.68
CA ASP A 155 9.62 -10.46 16.40
C ASP A 155 10.46 -11.72 16.71
N ALA A 156 10.23 -12.38 17.84
CA ALA A 156 10.90 -13.63 18.20
C ALA A 156 10.63 -14.74 17.17
N HIS A 157 9.38 -14.89 16.74
CA HIS A 157 9.01 -15.88 15.72
C HIS A 157 9.68 -15.62 14.37
N ILE A 158 9.69 -14.35 13.93
CA ILE A 158 10.36 -13.94 12.68
C ILE A 158 11.87 -14.22 12.74
N LEU A 159 12.52 -13.91 13.86
CA LEU A 159 13.96 -14.14 14.04
C LEU A 159 14.30 -15.63 14.00
N ASN A 160 13.50 -16.47 14.66
CA ASN A 160 13.69 -17.92 14.66
C ASN A 160 13.44 -18.54 13.28
N GLY A 161 12.43 -18.05 12.55
CA GLY A 161 12.06 -18.56 11.22
C GLY A 161 13.01 -18.17 10.08
N ARG A 162 13.82 -17.10 10.25
CA ARG A 162 14.74 -16.58 9.23
C ARG A 162 15.81 -17.58 8.77
N ASN A 163 16.12 -18.60 9.58
CA ASN A 163 17.12 -19.61 9.22
C ASN A 163 16.65 -20.53 8.07
N SER A 164 15.38 -20.47 7.68
CA SER A 164 14.85 -21.21 6.53
C SER A 164 15.06 -20.43 5.23
N GLN A 165 15.70 -21.06 4.25
CA GLN A 165 16.14 -20.49 2.97
C GLN A 165 14.99 -19.96 2.08
N GLU A 166 13.74 -20.31 2.39
CA GLU A 166 12.53 -19.93 1.63
C GLU A 166 11.41 -19.36 2.51
N TYR A 167 11.75 -18.73 3.65
CA TYR A 167 10.72 -18.21 4.54
C TYR A 167 9.96 -17.03 3.91
N LYS A 168 8.70 -17.24 3.50
CA LYS A 168 7.81 -16.17 3.02
C LYS A 168 6.99 -15.61 4.20
N PRO A 169 6.78 -14.28 4.27
CA PRO A 169 6.01 -13.68 5.36
C PRO A 169 4.54 -14.11 5.40
N SER A 170 3.96 -14.61 4.30
CA SER A 170 2.64 -15.24 4.30
C SER A 170 2.63 -16.54 5.09
N ASP A 171 3.61 -17.39 4.83
CA ASP A 171 3.69 -18.75 5.34
C ASP A 171 4.12 -18.70 6.80
N GLY A 172 5.04 -17.79 7.12
CA GLY A 172 5.43 -17.44 8.46
C GLY A 172 4.29 -16.91 9.33
N PHE A 173 3.35 -16.15 8.76
CA PHE A 173 2.17 -15.70 9.50
C PHE A 173 1.21 -16.86 9.79
N VAL A 174 1.02 -17.77 8.83
CA VAL A 174 0.18 -18.97 9.03
C VAL A 174 0.78 -19.86 10.13
N ASP A 175 2.10 -20.01 10.13
CA ASP A 175 2.82 -20.74 11.18
C ASP A 175 2.69 -20.06 12.54
N PHE A 176 2.92 -18.75 12.61
CA PHE A 176 2.74 -17.95 13.83
C PHE A 176 1.33 -18.10 14.43
N CYS A 177 0.30 -18.10 13.59
CA CYS A 177 -1.07 -18.30 14.04
C CYS A 177 -1.32 -19.69 14.67
N LYS A 178 -0.52 -20.70 14.31
CA LYS A 178 -0.61 -22.05 14.89
C LYS A 178 0.22 -22.18 16.16
N THR A 179 1.35 -21.48 16.26
CA THR A 179 2.29 -21.60 17.37
C THR A 179 1.96 -20.69 18.55
N ASN A 180 1.40 -19.51 18.30
CA ASN A 180 1.17 -18.45 19.30
C ASN A 180 -0.32 -18.15 19.46
N THR A 181 -1.12 -19.20 19.68
CA THR A 181 -2.58 -19.10 19.75
C THR A 181 -3.07 -18.33 20.99
N GLU A 182 -2.37 -18.44 22.12
CA GLU A 182 -2.82 -17.81 23.37
C GLU A 182 -2.59 -16.31 23.34
N GLU A 183 -1.42 -15.86 22.90
CA GLU A 183 -1.09 -14.45 22.74
C GLU A 183 -2.02 -13.78 21.70
N LEU A 184 -2.41 -14.52 20.66
CA LEU A 184 -3.38 -14.05 19.68
C LEU A 184 -4.79 -13.91 20.28
N LYS A 185 -5.25 -14.89 21.07
CA LYS A 185 -6.57 -14.83 21.72
C LYS A 185 -6.67 -13.65 22.68
N GLU A 186 -5.63 -13.43 23.49
CA GLU A 186 -5.57 -12.30 24.42
C GLU A 186 -5.64 -10.96 23.70
N GLU A 187 -4.89 -10.81 22.60
CA GLU A 187 -4.93 -9.57 21.81
C GLU A 187 -6.28 -9.37 21.12
N ILE A 188 -6.85 -10.44 20.56
CA ILE A 188 -8.17 -10.40 19.92
C ILE A 188 -9.23 -9.99 20.94
N ALA A 189 -9.20 -10.54 22.16
CA ALA A 189 -10.14 -10.17 23.22
C ALA A 189 -10.05 -8.67 23.56
N LYS A 190 -8.83 -8.14 23.75
CA LYS A 190 -8.61 -6.71 24.04
C LYS A 190 -9.10 -5.81 22.89
N LEU A 191 -8.89 -6.20 21.64
CA LEU A 191 -9.33 -5.42 20.48
C LEU A 191 -10.85 -5.49 20.26
N LEU A 192 -11.48 -6.63 20.57
CA LEU A 192 -12.93 -6.78 20.56
C LEU A 192 -13.60 -5.93 21.64
N GLU A 193 -13.01 -5.81 22.83
CA GLU A 193 -13.48 -4.91 23.89
C GLU A 193 -13.48 -3.42 23.48
N ASN A 194 -12.75 -3.06 22.42
CA ASN A 194 -12.70 -1.72 21.86
C ASN A 194 -13.57 -1.56 20.59
N ASP A 195 -14.61 -2.39 20.44
CA ASP A 195 -15.57 -2.37 19.32
C ASP A 195 -14.93 -2.54 17.92
N MET A 196 -13.77 -3.20 17.84
CA MET A 196 -13.14 -3.51 16.56
C MET A 196 -13.75 -4.78 15.97
N ASP A 197 -14.05 -4.73 14.67
CA ASP A 197 -14.58 -5.90 13.95
C ASP A 197 -13.51 -7.00 13.78
N SER A 198 -13.93 -8.27 13.87
CA SER A 198 -13.05 -9.44 13.76
C SER A 198 -12.22 -9.47 12.48
N TYR A 199 -12.79 -9.03 11.35
CA TYR A 199 -12.07 -8.95 10.07
C TYR A 199 -11.02 -7.83 10.10
N GLU A 200 -11.32 -6.70 10.75
CA GLU A 200 -10.38 -5.60 10.95
C GLU A 200 -9.21 -6.01 11.86
N ILE A 201 -9.49 -6.71 12.95
CA ILE A 201 -8.46 -7.26 13.87
C ILE A 201 -7.52 -8.20 13.11
N MET A 202 -8.06 -9.17 12.38
CA MET A 202 -7.27 -10.13 11.62
C MET A 202 -6.35 -9.43 10.60
N ASN A 203 -6.88 -8.45 9.85
CA ASN A 203 -6.10 -7.69 8.89
C ASN A 203 -5.01 -6.85 9.56
N LYS A 204 -5.31 -6.28 10.73
CA LYS A 204 -4.35 -5.51 11.52
C LYS A 204 -3.19 -6.38 11.98
N ILE A 205 -3.46 -7.55 12.57
CA ILE A 205 -2.43 -8.48 13.04
C ILE A 205 -1.58 -8.98 11.85
N LYS A 206 -2.22 -9.42 10.77
CA LYS A 206 -1.53 -9.88 9.55
C LYS A 206 -0.62 -8.80 8.95
N LYS A 207 -1.12 -7.56 8.84
CA LYS A 207 -0.33 -6.43 8.33
C LYS A 207 0.84 -6.10 9.26
N THR A 208 0.61 -6.13 10.57
CA THR A 208 1.66 -5.88 11.58
C THR A 208 2.78 -6.90 11.46
N TYR A 209 2.45 -8.19 11.38
CA TYR A 209 3.42 -9.27 11.20
C TYR A 209 4.26 -9.10 9.94
N LYS A 210 3.61 -8.89 8.78
CA LYS A 210 4.32 -8.69 7.50
C LYS A 210 5.23 -7.47 7.53
N ASN A 211 4.75 -6.35 8.07
CA ASN A 211 5.56 -5.14 8.18
C ASN A 211 6.79 -5.36 9.05
N ARG A 212 6.64 -6.05 10.19
CA ARG A 212 7.76 -6.42 11.07
C ARG A 212 8.76 -7.31 10.37
N TYR A 213 8.30 -8.29 9.62
CA TYR A 213 9.15 -9.16 8.83
C TYR A 213 10.05 -8.38 7.85
N PHE A 214 9.47 -7.46 7.07
CA PHE A 214 10.24 -6.64 6.15
C PHE A 214 11.22 -5.70 6.87
N ILE A 215 10.80 -5.09 7.98
CA ILE A 215 11.71 -4.26 8.82
C ILE A 215 12.89 -5.10 9.32
N SER A 216 12.64 -6.33 9.77
CA SER A 216 13.70 -7.19 10.25
C SER A 216 14.68 -7.54 9.13
N ILE A 217 14.24 -7.76 7.88
CA ILE A 217 15.11 -8.15 6.74
C ILE A 217 15.94 -7.01 6.19
N THR A 218 15.41 -5.79 6.24
CA THR A 218 16.11 -4.62 5.72
C THR A 218 17.17 -4.10 6.70
N LYS A 219 17.14 -4.51 7.98
CA LYS A 219 18.17 -4.19 9.00
C LYS A 219 19.34 -5.16 8.93
#